data_AF-A0A9P5Z2J8-F1
#
_entry.id   AF-A0A9P5Z2J8-F1
#
_cell.length_a   1.000
_cell.length_b   1.000
_cell.length_c   1.000
_cell.angle_alpha   90.00
_cell.angle_beta   90.00
_cell.angle_gamma   90.00
#
_symmetry.space_group_name_H-M   'P 1'
#
loop_
_entity.id
_entity.type
_entity.pdbx_description
1 polymer ?
#
loop_
_entity_poly.entity_id
_entity_poly.type
_entity_poly.pdbx_seq_one_letter_code
_entity_poly.pdbx_strand_id
1 'polypeptide(L)'
;MASSTPRQIVVDDSDPSIIYSSAFFVDNTGDLNNQGNFGATLKSTLHGTNGTGSLQFQFSGTQVAVFGTTDQTNATGHIDPTWECFVDSVSIGSMNPFQFVENNWNLCSADGLPDKSHVLTINANSHGRTFWFDYLRYVPSANVPLENALVLVDHTDRDLQYDSNWGPLGTIANMTSVNGAQVSLSFTGVSLQWYSHIPTELPHRPSLATYSIDGGAENSFALQGLGSPTQVTLYNVMEFEITSLPYGRHDITITFQGDNTSTPLTLAYLLIQNGSSYSAPTPSATASVASLSANKSGPNVGGIVGGVLGALFFFLSVVAAVLFYRHWRKQYGPDMKLKNAIIIPFSTRPNVARKEVDTQSQSSSGQDILDGDGPLHTPYVEPVQPTHRRRHSRGNSRQIGQSSRPHHVSHQESVEELDEQATYYGGYQTWAQTKALEAKSRAARPRDSYM
;
A
#
# COMPACT_ATOMS: atom_id res chain seq x y z
N MET A 1 -2.49 14.34 -22.26
CA MET A 1 -1.49 13.25 -22.15
C MET A 1 -1.11 13.18 -20.70
N ALA A 2 -1.21 12.02 -20.05
CA ALA A 2 -0.76 11.86 -18.67
C ALA A 2 0.76 12.12 -18.62
N SER A 3 1.22 12.87 -17.64
CA SER A 3 2.65 13.07 -17.42
C SER A 3 3.25 11.75 -16.97
N SER A 4 4.34 11.29 -17.61
CA SER A 4 5.07 10.11 -17.15
C SER A 4 5.69 10.39 -15.78
N THR A 5 5.61 9.41 -14.87
CA THR A 5 6.21 9.50 -13.55
C THR A 5 7.74 9.43 -13.69
N PRO A 6 8.51 10.38 -13.14
CA PRO A 6 9.96 10.30 -13.14
C PRO A 6 10.45 9.04 -12.42
N ARG A 7 11.48 8.38 -12.96
CA ARG A 7 12.16 7.28 -12.27
C ARG A 7 12.72 7.74 -10.93
N GLN A 8 12.72 6.84 -9.95
CA GLN A 8 13.17 7.11 -8.59
C GLN A 8 14.38 6.24 -8.26
N ILE A 9 15.27 6.73 -7.40
CA ILE A 9 16.30 5.90 -6.76
C ILE A 9 15.70 5.35 -5.47
N VAL A 10 15.87 4.06 -5.24
CA VAL A 10 15.55 3.36 -3.99
C VAL A 10 16.85 3.14 -3.21
N VAL A 11 16.84 3.54 -1.95
CA VAL A 11 17.98 3.39 -1.03
C VAL A 11 17.52 2.52 0.13
N ASP A 12 18.10 1.33 0.17
CA ASP A 12 17.86 0.27 1.14
C ASP A 12 18.36 0.67 2.53
N ASP A 13 17.74 0.16 3.59
CA ASP A 13 18.15 0.44 4.97
C ASP A 13 19.60 0.04 5.27
N SER A 14 20.14 -0.95 4.56
CA SER A 14 21.53 -1.36 4.71
C SER A 14 22.54 -0.49 3.96
N ASP A 15 22.09 0.56 3.25
CA ASP A 15 22.99 1.44 2.50
C ASP A 15 23.92 2.24 3.44
N PRO A 16 25.25 2.17 3.24
CA PRO A 16 26.23 2.79 4.14
C PRO A 16 26.21 4.32 4.13
N SER A 17 25.52 4.96 3.19
CA SER A 17 25.32 6.40 3.17
C SER A 17 24.25 6.87 4.15
N ILE A 18 23.46 5.97 4.73
CA ILE A 18 22.52 6.26 5.80
C ILE A 18 23.27 6.29 7.13
N ILE A 19 23.18 7.42 7.82
CA ILE A 19 23.84 7.63 9.11
C ILE A 19 22.83 7.40 10.23
N TYR A 20 22.96 6.26 10.90
CA TYR A 20 22.14 5.92 12.06
C TYR A 20 22.78 6.41 13.36
N SER A 21 21.93 6.88 14.28
CA SER A 21 22.31 7.02 15.68
C SER A 21 22.54 5.65 16.34
N SER A 22 23.26 5.62 17.45
CA SER A 22 23.60 4.38 18.17
C SER A 22 22.40 3.63 18.76
N ALA A 23 21.20 4.20 18.72
CA ALA A 23 19.98 3.58 19.24
C ALA A 23 19.32 2.60 18.25
N PHE A 24 19.78 2.59 16.99
CA PHE A 24 19.27 1.67 15.96
C PHE A 24 19.98 0.32 16.01
N PHE A 25 19.24 -0.73 15.66
CA PHE A 25 19.73 -2.09 15.46
C PHE A 25 19.21 -2.66 14.14
N VAL A 26 19.90 -3.65 13.60
CA VAL A 26 19.51 -4.33 12.35
C VAL A 26 18.67 -5.55 12.67
N ASP A 27 17.58 -5.74 11.94
CA ASP A 27 16.84 -6.99 11.83
C ASP A 27 16.98 -7.52 10.39
N ASN A 28 17.58 -8.70 10.26
CA ASN A 28 17.75 -9.41 8.99
C ASN A 28 17.18 -10.84 9.07
N THR A 29 16.25 -11.08 9.99
CA THR A 29 15.61 -12.38 10.19
C THR A 29 14.56 -12.67 9.11
N GLY A 30 13.94 -11.62 8.56
CA GLY A 30 12.78 -11.73 7.67
C GLY A 30 11.47 -12.08 8.39
N ASP A 31 11.44 -12.04 9.73
CA ASP A 31 10.25 -12.39 10.52
C ASP A 31 9.06 -11.46 10.22
N LEU A 32 9.32 -10.23 9.78
CA LEU A 32 8.32 -9.24 9.43
C LEU A 32 7.86 -9.30 7.96
N ASN A 33 8.45 -10.15 7.11
CA ASN A 33 8.11 -10.21 5.67
C ASN A 33 6.64 -10.57 5.36
N ASN A 34 5.96 -11.23 6.30
CA ASN A 34 4.58 -11.67 6.11
C ASN A 34 3.56 -10.79 6.86
N GLN A 35 3.97 -9.60 7.30
CA GLN A 35 3.07 -8.67 7.98
C GLN A 35 2.27 -7.84 6.98
N GLY A 36 0.96 -7.79 7.21
CA GLY A 36 0.07 -6.97 6.41
C GLY A 36 -0.20 -7.53 5.01
N ASN A 37 -0.66 -6.67 4.10
CA ASN A 37 -0.92 -7.01 2.71
C ASN A 37 -0.11 -6.17 1.71
N PHE A 38 0.85 -5.39 2.18
CA PHE A 38 1.72 -4.54 1.35
C PHE A 38 3.06 -5.19 0.96
N GLY A 39 3.14 -6.52 0.96
CA GLY A 39 4.32 -7.27 0.53
C GLY A 39 5.40 -7.40 1.61
N ALA A 40 6.50 -8.06 1.25
CA ALA A 40 7.66 -8.25 2.13
C ALA A 40 8.49 -6.95 2.24
N THR A 41 9.36 -6.87 3.26
CA THR A 41 10.31 -5.76 3.38
C THR A 41 11.36 -5.86 2.28
N LEU A 42 11.97 -4.73 1.93
CA LEU A 42 13.00 -4.72 0.88
C LEU A 42 14.19 -5.56 1.35
N LYS A 43 14.61 -6.52 0.52
CA LYS A 43 15.69 -7.49 0.81
C LYS A 43 15.58 -8.23 2.15
N SER A 44 14.38 -8.28 2.75
CA SER A 44 14.16 -8.91 4.06
C SER A 44 15.01 -8.31 5.19
N THR A 45 15.34 -7.01 5.10
CA THR A 45 16.06 -6.26 6.14
C THR A 45 15.21 -5.11 6.68
N LEU A 46 15.50 -4.71 7.92
CA LEU A 46 14.95 -3.54 8.58
C LEU A 46 15.99 -2.96 9.55
N HIS A 47 15.93 -1.64 9.76
CA HIS A 47 16.58 -0.97 10.89
C HIS A 47 15.53 -0.52 11.90
N GLY A 48 15.70 -0.97 13.15
CA GLY A 48 14.75 -0.78 14.24
C GLY A 48 15.29 0.08 15.38
N THR A 49 14.43 0.76 16.12
CA THR A 49 14.77 1.32 17.44
C THR A 49 13.62 1.18 18.44
N ASN A 50 13.97 0.84 19.70
CA ASN A 50 13.04 0.71 20.84
C ASN A 50 13.13 1.88 21.82
N GLY A 51 13.81 2.96 21.44
CA GLY A 51 14.00 4.15 22.25
C GLY A 51 13.91 5.41 21.40
N THR A 52 14.64 6.45 21.80
CA THR A 52 14.80 7.65 20.99
C THR A 52 16.03 7.51 20.10
N GLY A 53 15.85 7.67 18.79
CA GLY A 53 16.93 7.59 17.81
C GLY A 53 16.67 8.50 16.62
N SER A 54 17.73 8.79 15.87
CA SER A 54 17.63 9.48 14.59
C SER A 54 18.39 8.74 13.50
N LEU A 55 17.98 8.93 12.25
CA LEU A 55 18.78 8.62 11.06
C LEU A 55 18.84 9.82 10.11
N GLN A 56 19.90 9.90 9.31
CA GLN A 56 20.09 10.95 8.30
C GLN A 56 20.54 10.38 6.96
N PHE A 57 20.10 11.00 5.88
CA PHE A 57 20.49 10.65 4.52
C PHE A 57 20.61 11.92 3.65
N GLN A 58 21.68 12.01 2.86
CA GLN A 58 21.88 13.12 1.92
C GLN A 58 21.45 12.70 0.52
N PHE A 59 20.65 13.53 -0.14
CA PHE A 59 20.20 13.27 -1.51
C PHE A 59 20.21 14.54 -2.34
N SER A 60 20.27 14.42 -3.67
CA SER A 60 20.05 15.54 -4.59
C SER A 60 18.84 15.21 -5.44
N GLY A 61 17.77 16.01 -5.33
CA GLY A 61 16.51 15.67 -5.98
C GLY A 61 15.37 16.63 -5.69
N THR A 62 14.18 16.27 -6.15
CA THR A 62 12.97 17.13 -6.08
C THR A 62 11.82 16.51 -5.27
N GLN A 63 11.94 15.24 -4.87
CA GLN A 63 10.94 14.51 -4.10
C GLN A 63 11.63 13.45 -3.25
N VAL A 64 11.10 13.14 -2.07
CA VAL A 64 11.56 12.05 -1.20
C VAL A 64 10.38 11.39 -0.49
N ALA A 65 10.43 10.08 -0.31
CA ALA A 65 9.46 9.31 0.47
C ALA A 65 10.18 8.21 1.26
N VAL A 66 9.72 7.96 2.48
CA VAL A 66 10.32 7.03 3.45
C VAL A 66 9.35 5.89 3.72
N PHE A 67 9.84 4.65 3.70
CA PHE A 67 9.05 3.44 3.89
C PHE A 67 9.58 2.62 5.06
N GLY A 68 8.65 1.92 5.72
CA GLY A 68 8.97 1.02 6.82
C GLY A 68 7.80 0.13 7.20
N THR A 69 7.95 -0.56 8.32
CA THR A 69 6.89 -1.38 8.92
C THR A 69 6.19 -0.60 10.03
N THR A 70 4.89 -0.42 9.88
CA THR A 70 4.07 0.12 10.98
C THR A 70 3.83 -0.98 12.01
N ASP A 71 4.15 -0.74 13.29
CA ASP A 71 3.72 -1.60 14.42
C ASP A 71 3.23 -0.71 15.56
N GLN A 72 2.29 0.17 15.24
CA GLN A 72 1.80 1.16 16.20
C GLN A 72 0.65 0.62 17.02
N THR A 73 0.68 0.92 18.32
CA THR A 73 -0.44 0.62 19.22
C THR A 73 -0.91 1.85 19.95
N ASN A 74 -2.22 1.94 20.18
CA ASN A 74 -2.85 2.98 20.98
C ASN A 74 -3.50 2.37 22.23
N ALA A 75 -2.77 1.48 22.93
CA ALA A 75 -3.30 0.76 24.09
C ALA A 75 -3.52 1.68 25.31
N THR A 76 -2.76 2.78 25.40
CA THR A 76 -2.73 3.68 26.57
C THR A 76 -3.27 5.08 26.27
N GLY A 77 -3.85 5.31 25.08
CA GLY A 77 -4.15 6.67 24.60
C GLY A 77 -2.94 7.40 24.02
N HIS A 78 -1.75 6.77 24.06
CA HIS A 78 -0.53 7.24 23.42
C HIS A 78 -0.18 6.31 22.26
N ILE A 79 0.09 6.92 21.10
CA ILE A 79 0.57 6.22 19.92
C ILE A 79 2.06 5.93 20.11
N ASP A 80 2.46 4.67 19.98
CA ASP A 80 3.85 4.22 20.08
C ASP A 80 4.12 3.17 18.98
N PRO A 81 5.20 3.30 18.17
CA PRO A 81 6.17 4.40 18.15
C PRO A 81 5.63 5.70 17.54
N THR A 82 6.35 6.80 17.75
CA THR A 82 6.14 8.10 17.06
C THR A 82 7.38 8.48 16.25
N TRP A 83 7.18 9.23 15.17
CA TRP A 83 8.29 9.79 14.39
C TRP A 83 7.91 11.14 13.76
N GLU A 84 8.95 11.88 13.38
CA GLU A 84 8.86 13.11 12.61
C GLU A 84 9.99 13.16 11.58
N CYS A 85 9.67 13.57 10.35
CA CYS A 85 10.62 13.70 9.27
C CYS A 85 10.91 15.16 8.95
N PHE A 86 12.15 15.43 8.55
CA PHE A 86 12.63 16.76 8.20
C PHE A 86 13.43 16.72 6.90
N VAL A 87 13.26 17.73 6.06
CA VAL A 87 14.13 18.00 4.91
C VAL A 87 14.76 19.37 5.12
N ASP A 88 16.09 19.44 5.12
CA ASP A 88 16.84 20.69 5.38
C ASP A 88 16.41 21.36 6.71
N SER A 89 16.19 20.54 7.76
CA SER A 89 15.68 20.96 9.07
C SER A 89 14.26 21.55 9.08
N VAL A 90 13.52 21.46 7.97
CA VAL A 90 12.10 21.82 7.90
C VAL A 90 11.26 20.56 8.05
N SER A 91 10.32 20.56 9.02
CA SER A 91 9.42 19.43 9.23
C SER A 91 8.53 19.23 8.00
N ILE A 92 8.48 17.98 7.52
CA ILE A 92 7.55 17.51 6.49
C ILE A 92 6.44 16.64 7.12
N GLY A 93 6.40 16.59 8.45
CA GLY A 93 5.45 15.79 9.21
C GLY A 93 5.69 14.28 9.14
N SER A 94 4.72 13.54 9.65
CA SER A 94 4.59 12.10 9.54
C SER A 94 3.21 11.74 8.99
N MET A 95 3.11 10.61 8.31
CA MET A 95 1.83 10.09 7.88
C MET A 95 1.07 9.50 9.06
N ASN A 96 -0.25 9.63 9.03
CA ASN A 96 -1.09 9.09 10.09
C ASN A 96 -0.86 7.58 10.25
N PRO A 97 -0.81 7.08 11.49
CA PRO A 97 -0.69 5.67 11.77
C PRO A 97 -1.79 4.88 11.09
N PHE A 98 -1.45 3.71 10.56
CA PHE A 98 -2.46 2.70 10.28
C PHE A 98 -2.63 1.78 11.50
N GLN A 99 -3.86 1.36 11.76
CA GLN A 99 -4.19 0.56 12.97
C GLN A 99 -3.70 -0.89 12.89
N PHE A 100 -3.23 -1.32 11.71
CA PHE A 100 -2.73 -2.66 11.46
C PHE A 100 -1.24 -2.60 11.15
N VAL A 101 -0.55 -3.71 11.41
CA VAL A 101 0.85 -3.85 11.07
C VAL A 101 0.98 -4.02 9.56
N GLU A 102 1.65 -3.08 8.90
CA GLU A 102 1.85 -3.09 7.45
C GLU A 102 3.30 -2.75 7.11
N ASN A 103 3.91 -3.59 6.27
CA ASN A 103 5.17 -3.30 5.59
C ASN A 103 4.97 -2.27 4.48
N ASN A 104 6.07 -1.75 3.93
CA ASN A 104 6.04 -0.79 2.80
C ASN A 104 5.09 0.39 3.05
N TRP A 105 4.94 0.78 4.32
CA TRP A 105 4.09 1.89 4.70
C TRP A 105 4.85 3.19 4.51
N ASN A 106 4.28 4.15 3.77
CA ASN A 106 4.83 5.48 3.65
C ASN A 106 4.77 6.17 5.03
N LEU A 107 5.94 6.38 5.63
CA LEU A 107 6.11 7.02 6.93
C LEU A 107 6.04 8.54 6.81
N CYS A 108 6.57 9.10 5.72
CA CYS A 108 6.56 10.52 5.43
C CYS A 108 7.04 10.75 3.99
N SER A 109 6.59 11.84 3.37
CA SER A 109 6.99 12.20 2.00
C SER A 109 6.94 13.70 1.79
N ALA A 110 7.80 14.21 0.91
CA ALA A 110 7.79 15.59 0.45
C ALA A 110 8.01 15.64 -1.06
N ASP A 111 7.20 16.46 -1.73
CA ASP A 111 7.24 16.68 -3.17
C ASP A 111 7.51 18.16 -3.48
N GLY A 112 7.93 18.45 -4.72
CA GLY A 112 8.14 19.83 -5.16
C GLY A 112 9.30 20.54 -4.46
N LEU A 113 10.26 19.78 -3.95
CA LEU A 113 11.50 20.32 -3.38
C LEU A 113 12.32 20.99 -4.49
N PRO A 114 13.05 22.08 -4.19
CA PRO A 114 13.98 22.68 -5.14
C PRO A 114 15.02 21.66 -5.60
N ASP A 115 15.36 21.63 -6.89
CA ASP A 115 16.36 20.67 -7.41
C ASP A 115 17.79 21.02 -6.96
N LYS A 116 18.18 20.53 -5.77
CA LYS A 116 19.48 20.74 -5.12
C LYS A 116 19.80 19.58 -4.17
N SER A 117 20.95 19.67 -3.50
CA SER A 117 21.29 18.79 -2.39
C SER A 117 20.44 19.10 -1.14
N HIS A 118 20.01 18.04 -0.49
CA HIS A 118 19.13 18.02 0.67
C HIS A 118 19.63 17.05 1.74
N VAL A 119 19.23 17.30 2.99
CA VAL A 119 19.42 16.37 4.10
C VAL A 119 18.06 15.93 4.63
N LEU A 120 17.74 14.64 4.46
CA LEU A 120 16.64 13.99 5.14
C LEU A 120 17.08 13.63 6.56
N THR A 121 16.27 13.97 7.56
CA THR A 121 16.43 13.52 8.95
C THR A 121 15.13 12.91 9.42
N ILE A 122 15.21 11.76 10.10
CA ILE A 122 14.05 11.12 10.74
C ILE A 122 14.38 10.99 12.23
N ASN A 123 13.50 11.54 13.06
CA ASN A 123 13.56 11.37 14.51
C ASN A 123 12.46 10.42 14.93
N ALA A 124 12.84 9.30 15.56
CA ALA A 124 11.92 8.30 16.07
C ALA A 124 11.98 8.26 17.59
N ASN A 125 10.83 8.04 18.22
CA ASN A 125 10.71 7.85 19.65
C ASN A 125 9.77 6.69 19.95
N SER A 126 10.28 5.72 20.70
CA SER A 126 9.61 4.48 21.09
C SER A 126 9.71 4.24 22.60
N HIS A 127 8.65 3.69 23.21
CA HIS A 127 8.59 3.31 24.63
C HIS A 127 8.18 1.85 24.85
N GLY A 128 8.36 0.99 23.85
CA GLY A 128 8.04 -0.43 23.96
C GLY A 128 7.73 -1.12 22.63
N ARG A 129 7.35 -0.36 21.60
CA ARG A 129 7.15 -0.85 20.23
C ARG A 129 8.23 -0.36 19.28
N THR A 130 8.85 -1.24 18.53
CA THR A 130 9.93 -0.85 17.62
C THR A 130 9.44 0.10 16.52
N PHE A 131 10.16 1.20 16.29
CA PHE A 131 10.08 1.94 15.02
C PHE A 131 10.92 1.24 13.98
N TRP A 132 10.33 0.86 12.84
CA TRP A 132 11.02 0.15 11.75
C TRP A 132 11.17 1.02 10.51
N PHE A 133 12.39 1.15 10.02
CA PHE A 133 12.75 1.74 8.74
C PHE A 133 13.22 0.64 7.77
N ASP A 134 12.81 0.73 6.51
CA ASP A 134 13.09 -0.29 5.47
C ASP A 134 13.85 0.30 4.28
N TYR A 135 13.30 1.34 3.65
CA TYR A 135 13.99 2.05 2.57
C TYR A 135 13.44 3.45 2.41
N LEU A 136 14.14 4.25 1.62
CA LEU A 136 13.62 5.50 1.10
C LEU A 136 13.71 5.49 -0.42
N ARG A 137 12.98 6.40 -1.04
CA ARG A 137 13.13 6.69 -2.46
C ARG A 137 13.05 8.17 -2.74
N TYR A 138 13.72 8.61 -3.79
CA TYR A 138 13.71 10.01 -4.21
C TYR A 138 13.79 10.15 -5.72
N VAL A 139 13.27 11.27 -6.24
CA VAL A 139 13.45 11.65 -7.65
C VAL A 139 14.79 12.39 -7.76
N PRO A 140 15.82 11.79 -8.39
CA PRO A 140 17.15 12.37 -8.41
C PRO A 140 17.27 13.60 -9.31
N SER A 141 18.19 14.50 -8.98
CA SER A 141 18.65 15.55 -9.90
C SER A 141 19.29 14.93 -11.14
N ALA A 142 19.27 15.65 -12.27
CA ALA A 142 19.77 15.14 -13.55
C ALA A 142 21.27 14.75 -13.55
N ASN A 143 22.05 15.27 -12.59
CA ASN A 143 23.49 15.03 -12.44
C ASN A 143 23.83 13.91 -11.44
N VAL A 144 22.84 13.31 -10.77
CA VAL A 144 23.11 12.19 -9.85
C VAL A 144 23.53 10.96 -10.66
N PRO A 145 24.72 10.38 -10.41
CA PRO A 145 25.13 9.16 -11.05
C PRO A 145 24.24 8.01 -10.59
N LEU A 146 23.89 7.13 -11.52
CA LEU A 146 23.08 5.95 -11.21
C LEU A 146 23.85 4.64 -11.28
N GLU A 147 25.16 4.76 -11.47
CA GLU A 147 26.07 3.65 -11.26
C GLU A 147 25.85 3.13 -9.83
N ASN A 148 25.50 1.85 -9.69
CA ASN A 148 25.20 1.21 -8.41
C ASN A 148 23.86 1.61 -7.74
N ALA A 149 23.03 2.43 -8.37
CA ALA A 149 21.70 2.75 -7.85
C ALA A 149 20.68 1.63 -8.14
N LEU A 150 19.76 1.42 -7.20
CA LEU A 150 18.54 0.65 -7.44
C LEU A 150 17.46 1.61 -7.96
N VAL A 151 17.06 1.45 -9.22
CA VAL A 151 16.15 2.38 -9.90
C VAL A 151 14.75 1.77 -9.96
N LEU A 152 13.76 2.52 -9.47
CA LEU A 152 12.35 2.19 -9.60
C LEU A 152 11.79 2.76 -10.91
N VAL A 153 11.22 1.86 -11.71
CA VAL A 153 10.49 2.17 -12.95
C VAL A 153 9.01 1.91 -12.70
N ASP A 154 8.22 2.98 -12.61
CA ASP A 154 6.78 2.89 -12.35
C ASP A 154 6.02 2.35 -13.57
N HIS A 155 4.84 1.74 -13.37
CA HIS A 155 3.96 1.26 -14.45
C HIS A 155 3.52 2.35 -15.46
N THR A 156 3.71 3.62 -15.14
CA THR A 156 3.45 4.76 -16.05
C THR A 156 4.71 5.31 -16.73
N ASP A 157 5.86 4.63 -16.59
CA ASP A 157 7.10 5.02 -17.28
C ASP A 157 6.91 4.97 -18.80
N ARG A 158 7.31 6.06 -19.48
CA ARG A 158 7.13 6.22 -20.93
C ARG A 158 7.91 5.22 -21.78
N ASP A 159 8.95 4.60 -21.22
CA ASP A 159 9.76 3.61 -21.94
C ASP A 159 9.11 2.22 -21.89
N LEU A 160 8.11 1.99 -21.02
CA LEU A 160 7.28 0.78 -21.04
C LEU A 160 6.37 0.79 -22.27
N GLN A 161 6.48 -0.24 -23.09
CA GLN A 161 5.67 -0.43 -24.29
C GLN A 161 4.62 -1.52 -24.02
N TYR A 162 3.42 -1.08 -23.69
CA TYR A 162 2.26 -1.96 -23.55
C TYR A 162 1.58 -2.18 -24.90
N ASP A 163 1.18 -3.42 -25.18
CA ASP A 163 0.29 -3.68 -26.31
C ASP A 163 -1.16 -3.22 -26.03
N SER A 164 -2.04 -3.36 -27.01
CA SER A 164 -3.43 -2.90 -26.93
C SER A 164 -4.31 -3.68 -25.94
N ASN A 165 -3.83 -4.79 -25.38
CA ASN A 165 -4.58 -5.65 -24.47
C ASN A 165 -4.31 -5.33 -22.99
N TRP A 166 -3.38 -4.42 -22.71
CA TRP A 166 -3.16 -3.90 -21.37
C TRP A 166 -4.08 -2.71 -21.08
N GLY A 167 -4.49 -2.61 -19.82
CA GLY A 167 -5.28 -1.50 -19.33
C GLY A 167 -4.90 -1.10 -17.91
N PRO A 168 -5.32 0.09 -17.47
CA PRO A 168 -5.05 0.55 -16.11
C PRO A 168 -5.85 -0.27 -15.09
N LEU A 169 -5.18 -0.67 -14.02
CA LEU A 169 -5.80 -1.12 -12.77
C LEU A 169 -5.86 0.08 -11.82
N GLY A 170 -6.82 0.97 -12.06
CA GLY A 170 -6.90 2.25 -11.36
C GLY A 170 -5.67 3.13 -11.64
N THR A 171 -5.13 3.75 -10.61
CA THR A 171 -3.89 4.55 -10.69
C THR A 171 -2.66 3.78 -10.20
N ILE A 172 -2.81 2.48 -9.90
CA ILE A 172 -1.83 1.78 -9.07
C ILE A 172 -0.99 0.73 -9.77
N ALA A 173 -1.42 0.32 -10.96
CA ALA A 173 -0.76 -0.65 -11.82
C ALA A 173 -1.40 -0.62 -13.20
N ASN A 174 -0.73 -1.26 -14.17
CA ASN A 174 -1.37 -1.73 -15.38
C ASN A 174 -1.58 -3.25 -15.29
N MET A 175 -2.59 -3.78 -15.99
CA MET A 175 -2.92 -5.19 -15.98
C MET A 175 -3.38 -5.71 -17.34
N THR A 176 -3.33 -7.03 -17.49
CA THR A 176 -3.96 -7.76 -18.59
C THR A 176 -4.57 -9.08 -18.11
N SER A 177 -5.63 -9.51 -18.78
CA SER A 177 -6.23 -10.85 -18.63
C SER A 177 -6.39 -11.56 -19.98
N VAL A 178 -5.69 -11.06 -21.01
CA VAL A 178 -5.79 -11.56 -22.38
C VAL A 178 -4.55 -12.40 -22.69
N ASN A 179 -4.76 -13.67 -23.00
CA ASN A 179 -3.69 -14.58 -23.40
C ASN A 179 -2.86 -13.99 -24.55
N GLY A 180 -1.53 -14.04 -24.42
CA GLY A 180 -0.59 -13.51 -25.41
C GLY A 180 -0.34 -12.02 -25.32
N ALA A 181 -0.97 -11.29 -24.39
CA ALA A 181 -0.71 -9.87 -24.17
C ALA A 181 0.73 -9.63 -23.68
N GLN A 182 1.35 -8.57 -24.19
CA GLN A 182 2.77 -8.29 -24.00
C GLN A 182 3.05 -6.89 -23.48
N VAL A 183 4.09 -6.78 -22.67
CA VAL A 183 4.76 -5.53 -22.31
C VAL A 183 6.25 -5.69 -22.46
N SER A 184 6.92 -4.65 -22.95
CA SER A 184 8.37 -4.63 -23.08
C SER A 184 9.00 -3.36 -22.51
N LEU A 185 10.28 -3.47 -22.14
CA LEU A 185 11.10 -2.37 -21.65
C LEU A 185 12.54 -2.53 -22.16
N SER A 186 13.11 -1.46 -22.70
CA SER A 186 14.56 -1.32 -22.85
C SER A 186 15.13 -0.71 -21.58
N PHE A 187 16.09 -1.36 -20.94
CA PHE A 187 16.77 -0.85 -19.75
C PHE A 187 18.29 -1.02 -19.84
N THR A 188 19.03 -0.36 -18.95
CA THR A 188 20.45 -0.61 -18.73
C THR A 188 20.62 -1.05 -17.29
N GLY A 189 21.33 -2.13 -17.01
CA GLY A 189 21.47 -2.63 -15.63
C GLY A 189 22.14 -3.99 -15.55
N VAL A 190 22.10 -4.58 -14.35
CA VAL A 190 22.64 -5.93 -14.06
C VAL A 190 21.61 -6.87 -13.45
N SER A 191 20.48 -6.34 -12.97
CA SER A 191 19.38 -7.14 -12.42
C SER A 191 18.04 -6.44 -12.62
N LEU A 192 16.96 -7.20 -12.53
CA LEU A 192 15.59 -6.70 -12.62
C LEU A 192 14.68 -7.50 -11.68
N GLN A 193 13.84 -6.81 -10.91
CA GLN A 193 12.78 -7.39 -10.09
C GLN A 193 11.42 -6.88 -10.59
N TRP A 194 10.45 -7.78 -10.70
CA TRP A 194 9.08 -7.47 -11.13
C TRP A 194 8.12 -7.48 -9.94
N TYR A 195 7.46 -6.34 -9.67
CA TYR A 195 6.46 -6.22 -8.62
C TYR A 195 5.05 -6.02 -9.18
N SER A 196 4.11 -6.77 -8.61
CA SER A 196 2.71 -6.88 -9.01
C SER A 196 1.75 -6.59 -7.85
N HIS A 197 0.47 -6.48 -8.20
CA HIS A 197 -0.65 -6.59 -7.27
C HIS A 197 -1.51 -7.81 -7.60
N ILE A 198 -2.13 -8.41 -6.60
CA ILE A 198 -3.12 -9.49 -6.75
C ILE A 198 -4.47 -9.00 -6.23
N PRO A 199 -5.36 -8.46 -7.09
CA PRO A 199 -6.62 -7.84 -6.65
C PRO A 199 -7.65 -8.85 -6.20
N THR A 200 -8.33 -8.58 -5.08
CA THR A 200 -9.39 -9.44 -4.56
C THR A 200 -10.62 -9.49 -5.48
N GLU A 201 -10.83 -8.46 -6.29
CA GLU A 201 -11.98 -8.33 -7.18
C GLU A 201 -11.84 -9.11 -8.50
N LEU A 202 -10.66 -9.66 -8.80
CA LEU A 202 -10.35 -10.35 -10.06
C LEU A 202 -10.22 -11.87 -9.85
N PRO A 203 -10.16 -12.69 -10.91
CA PRO A 203 -10.01 -14.14 -10.76
C PRO A 203 -8.71 -14.53 -10.02
N HIS A 204 -8.75 -15.61 -9.25
CA HIS A 204 -7.64 -16.05 -8.38
C HIS A 204 -7.05 -17.43 -8.74
N ARG A 205 -7.49 -18.04 -9.85
CA ARG A 205 -6.91 -19.32 -10.27
C ARG A 205 -5.48 -19.06 -10.76
N PRO A 206 -4.43 -19.75 -10.25
CA PRO A 206 -3.06 -19.53 -10.69
C PRO A 206 -2.92 -19.55 -12.22
N SER A 207 -2.04 -18.70 -12.74
CA SER A 207 -1.73 -18.60 -14.17
C SER A 207 -0.21 -18.64 -14.40
N LEU A 208 0.19 -18.53 -15.67
CA LEU A 208 1.58 -18.48 -16.08
C LEU A 208 1.84 -17.20 -16.86
N ALA A 209 3.08 -16.75 -16.82
CA ALA A 209 3.63 -15.77 -17.73
C ALA A 209 5.04 -16.22 -18.16
N THR A 210 5.52 -15.66 -19.26
CA THR A 210 6.89 -15.87 -19.72
C THR A 210 7.61 -14.54 -19.84
N TYR A 211 8.93 -14.55 -19.68
CA TYR A 211 9.78 -13.42 -20.04
C TYR A 211 10.95 -13.88 -20.93
N SER A 212 11.40 -13.00 -21.82
CA SER A 212 12.64 -13.15 -22.58
C SER A 212 13.50 -11.90 -22.43
N ILE A 213 14.82 -12.10 -22.43
CA ILE A 213 15.82 -11.03 -22.40
C ILE A 213 16.59 -11.07 -23.70
N ASP A 214 16.73 -9.92 -24.36
CA ASP A 214 17.51 -9.72 -25.58
C ASP A 214 17.10 -10.67 -26.72
N GLY A 215 15.80 -10.99 -26.81
CA GLY A 215 15.26 -11.93 -27.79
C GLY A 215 15.69 -13.39 -27.58
N GLY A 216 16.23 -13.72 -26.40
CA GLY A 216 16.64 -15.06 -26.01
C GLY A 216 15.46 -16.01 -25.74
N ALA A 217 15.77 -17.17 -25.15
CA ALA A 217 14.76 -18.17 -24.80
C ALA A 217 13.76 -17.63 -23.74
N GLU A 218 12.51 -18.06 -23.85
CA GLU A 218 11.47 -17.71 -22.87
C GLU A 218 11.67 -18.49 -21.56
N ASN A 219 11.55 -17.78 -20.45
CA ASN A 219 11.56 -18.33 -19.10
C ASN A 219 10.17 -18.17 -18.50
N SER A 220 9.59 -19.27 -18.01
CA SER A 220 8.25 -19.26 -17.40
C SER A 220 8.32 -18.95 -15.91
N PHE A 221 7.34 -18.20 -15.42
CA PHE A 221 7.07 -18.02 -14.00
C PHE A 221 5.57 -18.15 -13.72
N ALA A 222 5.23 -18.50 -12.47
CA ALA A 222 3.84 -18.70 -12.06
C ALA A 222 3.31 -17.45 -11.37
N LEU A 223 2.13 -17.01 -11.76
CA LEU A 223 1.39 -15.94 -11.11
C LEU A 223 0.47 -16.58 -10.07
N GLN A 224 0.78 -16.35 -8.80
CA GLN A 224 -0.03 -16.87 -7.72
C GLN A 224 -1.32 -16.05 -7.62
N GLY A 225 -2.46 -16.72 -7.46
CA GLY A 225 -3.68 -16.03 -7.07
C GLY A 225 -3.86 -15.98 -5.56
N LEU A 226 -4.95 -15.36 -5.11
CA LEU A 226 -5.34 -15.45 -3.71
C LEU A 226 -5.75 -16.89 -3.37
N GLY A 227 -5.23 -17.41 -2.25
CA GLY A 227 -5.57 -18.74 -1.73
C GLY A 227 -6.99 -18.86 -1.18
N SER A 228 -7.69 -17.75 -0.92
CA SER A 228 -9.10 -17.72 -0.53
C SER A 228 -9.82 -16.46 -1.07
N PRO A 229 -11.10 -16.55 -1.46
CA PRO A 229 -11.91 -15.39 -1.86
C PRO A 229 -12.11 -14.35 -0.76
N THR A 230 -11.80 -14.68 0.50
CA THR A 230 -11.88 -13.76 1.64
C THR A 230 -10.58 -12.98 1.87
N GLN A 231 -9.52 -13.28 1.14
CA GLN A 231 -8.27 -12.53 1.24
C GLN A 231 -8.45 -11.14 0.61
N VAL A 232 -7.78 -10.17 1.21
CA VAL A 232 -7.67 -8.83 0.68
C VAL A 232 -6.67 -8.78 -0.48
N THR A 233 -6.71 -7.71 -1.27
CA THR A 233 -5.69 -7.45 -2.30
C THR A 233 -4.30 -7.51 -1.69
N LEU A 234 -3.39 -8.22 -2.34
CA LEU A 234 -1.96 -8.23 -1.99
C LEU A 234 -1.24 -7.23 -2.89
N TYR A 235 -0.45 -6.34 -2.30
CA TYR A 235 0.39 -5.36 -3.01
C TYR A 235 1.86 -5.74 -2.91
N ASN A 236 2.66 -5.17 -3.82
CA ASN A 236 4.12 -5.32 -3.85
C ASN A 236 4.55 -6.79 -3.84
N VAL A 237 3.86 -7.63 -4.61
CA VAL A 237 4.17 -9.05 -4.76
C VAL A 237 5.30 -9.18 -5.78
N MET A 238 6.46 -9.68 -5.35
CA MET A 238 7.56 -9.99 -6.26
C MET A 238 7.24 -11.27 -7.03
N GLU A 239 7.04 -11.17 -8.34
CA GLU A 239 6.70 -12.33 -9.18
C GLU A 239 7.95 -13.11 -9.62
N PHE A 240 9.00 -12.38 -9.98
CA PHE A 240 10.30 -12.95 -10.34
C PHE A 240 11.43 -11.93 -10.20
N GLU A 241 12.65 -12.45 -10.19
CA GLU A 241 13.89 -11.68 -10.17
C GLU A 241 14.90 -12.27 -11.16
N ILE A 242 15.62 -11.39 -11.85
CA ILE A 242 16.77 -11.72 -12.69
C ILE A 242 18.00 -11.13 -11.99
N THR A 243 18.89 -11.96 -11.44
CA THR A 243 19.96 -11.51 -10.53
C THR A 243 21.33 -11.29 -11.17
N SER A 244 21.55 -11.70 -12.43
CA SER A 244 22.89 -11.75 -13.00
C SER A 244 22.90 -11.52 -14.51
N LEU A 245 22.74 -10.27 -14.92
CA LEU A 245 22.95 -9.81 -16.29
C LEU A 245 24.33 -9.12 -16.41
N PRO A 246 25.05 -9.29 -17.53
CA PRO A 246 26.21 -8.46 -17.83
C PRO A 246 25.79 -6.99 -17.83
N TYR A 247 26.57 -6.09 -17.22
CA TYR A 247 26.24 -4.67 -17.26
C TYR A 247 26.16 -4.18 -18.72
N GLY A 248 24.98 -3.72 -19.12
CA GLY A 248 24.72 -3.30 -20.48
C GLY A 248 23.28 -2.93 -20.71
N ARG A 249 22.95 -2.60 -21.96
CA ARG A 249 21.58 -2.39 -22.40
C ARG A 249 20.92 -3.75 -22.65
N HIS A 250 19.72 -3.92 -22.12
CA HIS A 250 18.87 -5.08 -22.30
C HIS A 250 17.47 -4.71 -22.77
N ASP A 251 16.83 -5.62 -23.48
CA ASP A 251 15.42 -5.55 -23.84
C ASP A 251 14.68 -6.73 -23.19
N ILE A 252 13.77 -6.44 -22.26
CA ILE A 252 12.89 -7.46 -21.66
C ILE A 252 11.52 -7.42 -22.34
N THR A 253 10.98 -8.60 -22.65
CA THR A 253 9.58 -8.78 -23.08
C THR A 253 8.90 -9.78 -22.16
N ILE A 254 7.73 -9.43 -21.65
CA ILE A 254 6.92 -10.26 -20.75
C ILE A 254 5.59 -10.55 -21.45
N THR A 255 5.20 -11.83 -21.48
CA THR A 255 3.99 -12.32 -22.15
C THR A 255 3.09 -13.04 -21.16
N PHE A 256 1.82 -12.63 -21.08
CA PHE A 256 0.83 -13.33 -20.27
C PHE A 256 0.36 -14.63 -20.94
N GLN A 257 0.43 -15.75 -20.23
CA GLN A 257 0.02 -17.07 -20.74
C GLN A 257 -1.30 -17.56 -20.10
N GLY A 258 -1.92 -16.77 -19.23
CA GLY A 258 -3.21 -17.09 -18.62
C GLY A 258 -4.41 -16.71 -19.48
N ASP A 259 -5.57 -16.67 -18.84
CA ASP A 259 -6.87 -16.29 -19.41
C ASP A 259 -7.71 -15.44 -18.43
N ASN A 260 -8.90 -15.03 -18.87
CA ASN A 260 -9.84 -14.23 -18.09
C ASN A 260 -10.50 -14.96 -16.89
N THR A 261 -10.15 -16.21 -16.64
CA THR A 261 -10.60 -16.99 -15.47
C THR A 261 -9.47 -17.27 -14.49
N SER A 262 -8.28 -16.73 -14.76
CA SER A 262 -7.07 -16.92 -13.99
C SER A 262 -6.51 -15.59 -13.48
N THR A 263 -5.57 -15.64 -12.54
CA THR A 263 -4.91 -14.48 -11.97
C THR A 263 -4.36 -13.61 -13.11
N PRO A 264 -4.74 -12.33 -13.20
CA PRO A 264 -4.24 -11.45 -14.23
C PRO A 264 -2.75 -11.17 -14.03
N LEU A 265 -2.03 -10.93 -15.12
CA LEU A 265 -0.71 -10.33 -15.03
C LEU A 265 -0.87 -8.84 -14.76
N THR A 266 -0.23 -8.37 -13.69
CA THR A 266 -0.20 -6.94 -13.35
C THR A 266 1.25 -6.45 -13.30
N LEU A 267 1.44 -5.15 -13.49
CA LEU A 267 2.71 -4.47 -13.32
C LEU A 267 2.47 -3.24 -12.45
N ALA A 268 3.02 -3.24 -11.24
CA ALA A 268 3.02 -2.08 -10.35
C ALA A 268 4.28 -1.23 -10.59
N TYR A 269 5.45 -1.86 -10.50
CA TYR A 269 6.75 -1.25 -10.79
C TYR A 269 7.81 -2.32 -11.01
N LEU A 270 8.96 -1.90 -11.54
CA LEU A 270 10.18 -2.69 -11.65
C LEU A 270 11.27 -2.06 -10.78
N LEU A 271 12.14 -2.88 -10.21
CA LEU A 271 13.41 -2.42 -9.61
C LEU A 271 14.57 -2.91 -10.47
N ILE A 272 15.45 -2.00 -10.87
CA ILE A 272 16.57 -2.29 -11.76
C ILE A 272 17.86 -1.85 -11.09
N GLN A 273 18.78 -2.80 -10.86
CA GLN A 273 20.09 -2.49 -10.29
C GLN A 273 21.03 -1.96 -11.38
N ASN A 274 21.75 -0.89 -11.06
CA ASN A 274 22.61 -0.14 -11.98
C ASN A 274 21.84 0.47 -13.16
N GLY A 275 20.61 0.90 -12.88
CA GLY A 275 19.71 1.54 -13.85
C GLY A 275 20.25 2.86 -14.42
N SER A 276 19.78 3.27 -15.60
CA SER A 276 19.93 4.66 -16.08
C SER A 276 18.58 5.41 -16.01
N SER A 277 18.60 6.69 -15.63
CA SER A 277 17.42 7.53 -15.32
C SER A 277 16.79 8.05 -16.58
N TYR A 278 17.55 8.06 -17.67
CA TYR A 278 17.16 8.69 -18.90
C TYR A 278 17.75 7.93 -20.08
N SER A 279 16.86 7.36 -20.88
CA SER A 279 17.02 7.42 -22.33
C SER A 279 16.93 8.90 -22.72
N ALA A 280 18.00 9.68 -22.47
CA ALA A 280 18.21 10.87 -23.26
C ALA A 280 18.16 10.39 -24.71
N PRO A 281 17.30 10.97 -25.57
CA PRO A 281 17.23 10.53 -26.96
C PRO A 281 18.64 10.61 -27.50
N THR A 282 19.25 9.46 -27.78
CA THR A 282 20.55 9.41 -28.44
C THR A 282 20.37 10.28 -29.68
N PRO A 283 21.13 11.38 -29.85
CA PRO A 283 20.98 12.22 -31.02
C PRO A 283 21.15 11.28 -32.21
N SER A 284 20.06 11.02 -32.94
CA SER A 284 20.10 10.14 -34.10
C SER A 284 21.21 10.66 -34.99
N ALA A 285 22.25 9.85 -35.17
CA ALA A 285 23.28 10.14 -36.15
C ALA A 285 22.57 10.50 -37.44
N THR A 286 22.83 11.71 -37.93
CA THR A 286 22.21 12.33 -39.10
C THR A 286 22.38 11.41 -40.30
N ALA A 287 21.42 10.49 -40.52
CA ALA A 287 21.33 9.74 -41.74
C ALA A 287 20.89 10.75 -42.82
N SER A 288 21.84 11.11 -43.68
CA SER A 288 21.62 11.86 -44.91
C SER A 288 20.68 11.08 -45.81
N VAL A 289 19.38 11.39 -45.76
CA VAL A 289 18.38 10.84 -46.69
C VAL A 289 17.95 11.94 -47.65
N ALA A 290 18.12 11.64 -48.94
CA ALA A 290 17.80 12.48 -50.07
C ALA A 290 16.34 12.94 -50.06
N SER A 291 16.15 14.20 -50.43
CA SER A 291 14.88 14.88 -50.63
C SER A 291 14.04 14.21 -51.72
N LEU A 292 12.93 13.59 -51.33
CA LEU A 292 11.81 13.30 -52.22
C LEU A 292 10.59 14.08 -51.74
N SER A 293 10.21 15.05 -52.58
CA SER A 293 9.11 15.98 -52.40
C SER A 293 7.76 15.25 -52.33
N ALA A 294 7.12 15.29 -51.16
CA ALA A 294 5.73 14.86 -50.98
C ALA A 294 4.89 16.05 -50.49
N ASN A 295 3.94 16.46 -51.32
CA ASN A 295 2.95 17.50 -51.04
C ASN A 295 2.11 17.14 -49.81
N LYS A 296 2.21 17.95 -48.74
CA LYS A 296 1.32 17.86 -47.57
C LYS A 296 0.06 18.68 -47.79
N SER A 297 -1.09 18.02 -47.84
CA SER A 297 -2.40 18.64 -47.63
C SER A 297 -2.56 19.01 -46.15
N GLY A 298 -2.83 20.28 -45.89
CA GLY A 298 -3.03 20.78 -44.53
C GLY A 298 -4.31 20.22 -43.88
N PRO A 299 -4.35 20.07 -42.55
CA PRO A 299 -5.53 19.59 -41.84
C PRO A 299 -6.69 20.59 -41.95
N ASN A 300 -7.91 20.08 -42.15
CA ASN A 300 -9.15 20.86 -42.31
C ASN A 300 -9.59 21.51 -40.99
N VAL A 301 -9.01 22.67 -40.67
CA VAL A 301 -9.29 23.47 -39.46
C VAL A 301 -10.79 23.81 -39.29
N GLY A 302 -11.54 23.90 -40.40
CA GLY A 302 -12.97 24.26 -40.38
C GLY A 302 -13.87 23.28 -39.61
N GLY A 303 -13.56 21.98 -39.62
CA GLY A 303 -14.39 20.97 -38.94
C GLY A 303 -14.29 21.04 -37.41
N ILE A 304 -13.09 21.36 -36.91
CA ILE A 304 -12.81 21.40 -35.46
C ILE A 304 -13.49 22.62 -34.83
N VAL A 305 -13.43 23.78 -35.49
CA VAL A 305 -14.04 25.02 -34.97
C VAL A 305 -15.58 24.92 -34.96
N GLY A 306 -16.17 24.28 -35.98
CA GLY A 306 -17.62 24.07 -36.05
C GLY A 306 -18.17 23.15 -34.95
N GLY A 307 -17.44 22.08 -34.61
CA GLY A 307 -17.86 21.13 -33.57
C GLY A 307 -17.86 21.76 -32.17
N VAL A 308 -16.84 22.54 -31.84
CA VAL A 308 -16.71 23.17 -30.51
C VAL A 308 -17.79 24.22 -30.29
N LEU A 309 -18.08 25.06 -31.30
CA LEU A 309 -19.13 26.07 -31.21
C LEU A 309 -20.54 25.45 -31.11
N GLY A 310 -20.79 24.35 -31.82
CA GLY A 310 -22.05 23.62 -31.74
C GLY A 310 -22.30 23.01 -30.36
N ALA A 311 -21.28 22.37 -29.77
CA ALA A 311 -21.37 21.79 -28.43
C ALA A 311 -21.59 22.85 -27.35
N LEU A 312 -20.90 24.00 -27.44
CA LEU A 312 -21.08 25.13 -26.52
C LEU A 312 -22.51 25.69 -26.56
N PHE A 313 -23.07 25.86 -27.77
CA PHE A 313 -24.43 26.37 -27.92
C PHE A 313 -25.48 25.39 -27.37
N PHE A 314 -25.30 24.09 -27.63
CA PHE A 314 -26.17 23.05 -27.09
C PHE A 314 -26.12 23.02 -25.55
N PHE A 315 -24.94 23.07 -24.94
CA PHE A 315 -24.80 23.06 -23.49
C PHE A 315 -25.46 24.29 -22.83
N LEU A 316 -25.27 25.48 -23.39
CA LEU A 316 -25.92 26.71 -22.90
C LEU A 316 -27.45 26.62 -22.99
N SER A 317 -27.99 26.02 -24.05
CA SER A 317 -29.44 25.84 -24.21
C SER A 317 -30.05 24.87 -23.17
N VAL A 318 -29.33 23.79 -22.82
CA VAL A 318 -29.76 22.84 -21.77
C VAL A 318 -29.75 23.51 -20.39
N VAL A 319 -28.70 24.26 -20.06
CA VAL A 319 -28.63 24.99 -18.78
C VAL A 319 -29.76 26.01 -18.67
N ALA A 320 -30.04 26.76 -19.73
CA ALA A 320 -31.16 27.71 -19.77
C ALA A 320 -32.51 27.00 -19.55
N ALA A 321 -32.74 25.86 -20.20
CA ALA A 321 -33.96 25.07 -20.03
C ALA A 321 -34.14 24.55 -18.59
N VAL A 322 -33.07 24.08 -17.94
CA VAL A 322 -33.10 23.62 -16.54
C VAL A 322 -33.40 24.78 -15.60
N LEU A 323 -32.78 25.94 -15.80
CA LEU A 323 -33.04 27.12 -14.97
C LEU A 323 -34.48 27.61 -15.14
N PHE A 324 -35.00 27.61 -16.38
CA PHE A 324 -36.39 27.98 -16.66
C PHE A 324 -37.38 27.00 -16.01
N TYR A 325 -37.12 25.69 -16.10
CA TYR A 325 -37.93 24.67 -15.44
C TYR A 325 -37.93 24.83 -13.90
N ARG A 326 -36.78 25.10 -13.29
CA ARG A 326 -36.68 25.34 -11.84
C ARG A 326 -37.42 26.62 -11.43
N HIS A 327 -37.36 27.67 -12.24
CA HIS A 327 -38.08 28.90 -11.98
C HIS A 327 -39.60 28.69 -12.08
N TRP A 328 -40.05 27.94 -13.07
CA TRP A 328 -41.47 27.65 -13.26
C TRP A 328 -42.03 26.79 -12.13
N ARG A 329 -41.27 25.79 -11.65
CA ARG A 329 -41.69 24.96 -10.52
C ARG A 329 -41.87 25.74 -9.21
N LYS A 330 -41.12 26.83 -9.01
CA LYS A 330 -41.27 27.69 -7.82
C LYS A 330 -42.53 28.56 -7.85
N GLN A 331 -43.02 28.94 -9.03
CA GLN A 331 -44.20 29.81 -9.15
C GLN A 331 -45.53 29.05 -9.23
N TYR A 332 -45.51 27.76 -9.55
CA TYR A 332 -46.74 26.96 -9.77
C TYR A 332 -46.83 25.69 -8.92
N GLY A 333 -46.11 25.61 -7.78
CA GLY A 333 -46.27 24.50 -6.85
C GLY A 333 -47.66 24.50 -6.20
N PRO A 334 -48.53 23.48 -6.44
CA PRO A 334 -49.85 23.42 -5.83
C PRO A 334 -49.73 23.24 -4.31
N ASP A 335 -50.39 24.11 -3.56
CA ASP A 335 -50.55 24.06 -2.09
C ASP A 335 -51.42 22.85 -1.70
N MET A 336 -50.85 21.65 -1.74
CA MET A 336 -51.48 20.45 -1.22
C MET A 336 -51.18 20.31 0.27
N LYS A 337 -52.01 20.96 1.09
CA LYS A 337 -52.15 20.65 2.52
C LYS A 337 -52.74 19.26 2.70
N LEU A 338 -51.90 18.25 2.86
CA LEU A 338 -52.32 16.91 3.24
C LEU A 338 -52.50 16.84 4.77
N LYS A 339 -53.74 16.65 5.22
CA LYS A 339 -54.11 16.39 6.61
C LYS A 339 -53.64 14.99 7.02
N ASN A 340 -52.71 14.91 7.96
CA ASN A 340 -52.32 13.65 8.59
C ASN A 340 -53.41 13.19 9.57
N ALA A 341 -54.06 12.07 9.23
CA ALA A 341 -54.93 11.32 10.14
C ALA A 341 -54.07 10.36 10.98
N ILE A 342 -54.10 10.55 12.29
CA ILE A 342 -53.46 9.70 13.30
C ILE A 342 -54.35 8.46 13.50
N ILE A 343 -53.79 7.26 13.27
CA ILE A 343 -54.41 5.98 13.63
C ILE A 343 -53.64 5.41 14.84
N ILE A 344 -54.36 5.22 15.96
CA ILE A 344 -53.86 4.54 17.16
C ILE A 344 -54.49 3.14 17.20
N PRO A 345 -53.70 2.06 17.35
CA PRO A 345 -54.24 0.78 17.79
C PRO A 345 -53.77 0.42 19.22
N PHE A 346 -54.78 0.26 20.07
CA PHE A 346 -54.90 -0.65 21.23
C PHE A 346 -54.02 -0.48 22.48
N SER A 347 -54.73 -0.11 23.55
CA SER A 347 -54.38 -0.25 24.96
C SER A 347 -55.10 -1.48 25.53
N THR A 348 -54.48 -2.28 26.42
CA THR A 348 -54.91 -2.47 27.84
C THR A 348 -54.24 -3.66 28.58
N ARG A 349 -53.47 -3.30 29.64
CA ARG A 349 -53.49 -3.79 31.05
C ARG A 349 -52.98 -5.21 31.44
N PRO A 350 -52.71 -5.50 32.75
CA PRO A 350 -52.36 -4.64 33.91
C PRO A 350 -51.17 -5.14 34.79
N ASN A 351 -50.80 -4.27 35.74
CA ASN A 351 -49.87 -4.42 36.89
C ASN A 351 -49.91 -5.74 37.68
N VAL A 352 -48.72 -6.19 38.11
CA VAL A 352 -48.52 -6.93 39.37
C VAL A 352 -47.32 -6.33 40.11
N ALA A 353 -47.58 -5.92 41.36
CA ALA A 353 -46.61 -5.41 42.33
C ALA A 353 -46.04 -6.54 43.21
N ARG A 354 -45.05 -6.19 44.07
CA ARG A 354 -44.34 -6.94 45.13
C ARG A 354 -43.03 -7.62 44.70
N LYS A 355 -41.97 -7.67 45.52
CA LYS A 355 -41.76 -7.28 46.93
C LYS A 355 -40.25 -7.09 47.19
N GLU A 356 -39.95 -6.12 48.02
CA GLU A 356 -38.68 -5.90 48.73
C GLU A 356 -38.45 -7.02 49.77
N VAL A 357 -37.22 -7.54 49.85
CA VAL A 357 -36.74 -8.43 50.92
C VAL A 357 -35.31 -8.03 51.28
N ASP A 358 -35.18 -7.34 52.41
CA ASP A 358 -33.98 -7.28 53.23
C ASP A 358 -33.73 -8.64 53.91
N THR A 359 -32.47 -9.07 54.03
CA THR A 359 -32.05 -9.92 55.15
C THR A 359 -30.56 -9.70 55.46
N GLN A 360 -30.30 -9.07 56.60
CA GLN A 360 -29.05 -9.13 57.36
C GLN A 360 -28.87 -10.50 58.03
N SER A 361 -27.62 -10.96 58.19
CA SER A 361 -27.08 -11.61 59.42
C SER A 361 -25.67 -12.19 59.12
N GLN A 362 -24.62 -11.73 59.82
CA GLN A 362 -23.88 -12.44 60.90
C GLN A 362 -23.12 -13.71 60.42
N SER A 363 -21.93 -14.12 60.88
CA SER A 363 -20.89 -13.67 61.81
C SER A 363 -19.80 -14.77 61.84
N SER A 364 -18.65 -14.50 62.48
CA SER A 364 -17.61 -15.45 63.00
C SER A 364 -16.62 -16.01 61.97
N SER A 365 -15.35 -16.36 62.24
CA SER A 365 -14.42 -16.22 63.39
C SER A 365 -13.12 -16.98 62.99
N GLY A 366 -11.95 -16.57 63.53
CA GLY A 366 -10.67 -17.33 63.53
C GLY A 366 -9.56 -16.66 62.70
N GLN A 367 -8.49 -16.02 63.20
CA GLN A 367 -7.43 -16.45 64.15
C GLN A 367 -6.83 -17.83 63.74
N ASP A 368 -5.53 -18.06 63.57
CA ASP A 368 -4.33 -17.50 64.22
C ASP A 368 -3.03 -18.05 63.53
N ILE A 369 -1.96 -17.21 63.52
CA ILE A 369 -0.52 -17.47 63.85
C ILE A 369 0.33 -18.56 63.11
N LEU A 370 1.47 -18.19 62.49
CA LEU A 370 2.87 -18.47 62.96
C LEU A 370 3.98 -18.29 61.90
N ASP A 371 5.06 -17.71 62.40
CA ASP A 371 6.39 -17.43 61.83
C ASP A 371 7.21 -18.68 61.42
N GLY A 372 8.28 -18.45 60.65
CA GLY A 372 9.35 -19.44 60.46
C GLY A 372 10.53 -18.95 59.62
N ASP A 373 11.49 -18.30 60.27
CA ASP A 373 12.84 -17.97 59.79
C ASP A 373 13.70 -19.20 59.40
N GLY A 374 14.64 -18.99 58.47
CA GLY A 374 16.03 -19.49 58.66
C GLY A 374 16.63 -20.49 57.65
N PRO A 375 17.98 -20.58 57.55
CA PRO A 375 18.70 -20.54 56.25
C PRO A 375 19.74 -21.66 56.01
N LEU A 376 20.50 -21.53 54.89
CA LEU A 376 21.91 -21.95 54.61
C LEU A 376 22.23 -23.03 53.54
N HIS A 377 23.15 -22.62 52.65
CA HIS A 377 24.28 -23.32 51.98
C HIS A 377 24.12 -24.43 50.92
N THR A 378 24.47 -24.06 49.66
CA THR A 378 25.50 -24.61 48.69
C THR A 378 25.84 -26.12 48.66
N PRO A 379 26.27 -26.75 47.53
CA PRO A 379 27.15 -26.16 46.50
C PRO A 379 26.97 -26.60 45.02
N TYR A 380 27.78 -25.91 44.22
CA TYR A 380 28.21 -26.07 42.82
C TYR A 380 28.52 -27.50 42.36
N VAL A 381 28.02 -27.90 41.17
CA VAL A 381 28.52 -29.03 40.35
C VAL A 381 28.49 -28.65 38.86
N GLU A 382 29.55 -29.07 38.19
CA GLU A 382 30.07 -28.83 36.83
C GLU A 382 29.18 -29.32 35.66
N PRO A 383 29.30 -28.75 34.43
CA PRO A 383 28.43 -29.10 33.30
C PRO A 383 28.91 -30.34 32.53
N VAL A 384 28.00 -31.30 32.34
CA VAL A 384 28.19 -32.46 31.44
C VAL A 384 27.40 -32.22 30.14
N GLN A 385 28.11 -32.23 29.01
CA GLN A 385 27.52 -32.31 27.66
C GLN A 385 26.74 -33.62 27.46
N PRO A 386 25.64 -33.59 26.69
CA PRO A 386 25.34 -34.72 25.83
C PRO A 386 24.98 -34.32 24.39
N THR A 387 25.85 -34.77 23.50
CA THR A 387 25.58 -35.55 22.28
C THR A 387 24.19 -35.50 21.63
N HIS A 388 24.22 -35.23 20.33
CA HIS A 388 23.20 -35.49 19.32
C HIS A 388 22.30 -36.71 19.60
N ARG A 389 20.98 -36.51 19.62
CA ARG A 389 20.02 -37.57 19.30
C ARG A 389 18.81 -37.04 18.53
N ARG A 390 18.81 -37.37 17.25
CA ARG A 390 17.70 -37.26 16.29
C ARG A 390 16.54 -38.16 16.76
N ARG A 391 15.33 -37.62 16.95
CA ARG A 391 14.11 -38.44 17.07
C ARG A 391 12.90 -37.71 16.49
N HIS A 392 12.34 -38.31 15.45
CA HIS A 392 10.99 -38.03 14.97
C HIS A 392 9.95 -38.30 16.07
N SER A 393 8.94 -37.44 16.17
CA SER A 393 7.65 -37.79 16.77
C SER A 393 6.51 -37.09 16.04
N ARG A 394 5.69 -37.90 15.35
CA ARG A 394 4.28 -37.62 15.03
C ARG A 394 3.47 -37.52 16.32
N GLY A 395 2.36 -36.78 16.32
CA GLY A 395 1.26 -37.03 17.24
C GLY A 395 0.35 -35.85 17.59
N ASN A 396 -0.79 -35.79 16.89
CA ASN A 396 -2.16 -35.47 17.36
C ASN A 396 -2.45 -34.29 18.31
N SER A 397 -3.22 -33.34 17.76
CA SER A 397 -4.64 -33.06 18.06
C SER A 397 -5.11 -33.10 19.52
N ARG A 398 -5.53 -31.94 20.02
CA ARG A 398 -6.67 -31.79 20.94
C ARG A 398 -7.31 -30.40 20.82
N GLN A 399 -8.59 -30.39 20.44
CA GLN A 399 -9.54 -29.30 20.67
C GLN A 399 -9.89 -29.18 22.15
N ILE A 400 -10.24 -27.95 22.56
CA ILE A 400 -11.17 -27.44 23.61
C ILE A 400 -10.73 -25.96 23.75
N GLY A 401 -11.53 -24.90 23.70
CA GLY A 401 -12.96 -24.70 23.83
C GLY A 401 -13.17 -23.39 24.62
N GLN A 402 -14.21 -22.64 24.23
CA GLN A 402 -14.89 -21.58 24.98
C GLN A 402 -14.49 -20.11 24.76
N SER A 403 -15.59 -19.35 24.63
CA SER A 403 -15.79 -18.04 24.03
C SER A 403 -16.33 -17.11 25.10
N SER A 404 -15.90 -15.85 25.10
CA SER A 404 -16.49 -14.76 25.88
C SER A 404 -16.64 -13.53 24.98
N ARG A 405 -17.88 -13.04 24.82
CA ARG A 405 -18.23 -11.80 24.09
C ARG A 405 -18.07 -10.57 24.99
N PRO A 406 -17.77 -9.38 24.42
CA PRO A 406 -18.15 -8.12 25.04
C PRO A 406 -19.12 -7.27 24.20
N HIS A 407 -19.77 -6.34 24.89
CA HIS A 407 -20.83 -5.43 24.47
C HIS A 407 -20.37 -4.38 23.44
N HIS A 408 -21.24 -4.06 22.48
CA HIS A 408 -21.04 -3.05 21.45
C HIS A 408 -21.87 -1.78 21.78
N VAL A 409 -21.20 -0.63 21.84
CA VAL A 409 -21.79 0.72 21.90
C VAL A 409 -21.58 1.35 20.52
N SER A 410 -22.61 1.96 19.92
CA SER A 410 -22.53 2.61 18.61
C SER A 410 -22.41 4.12 18.76
N HIS A 411 -21.32 4.70 18.29
CA HIS A 411 -21.23 6.12 17.96
C HIS A 411 -21.16 6.26 16.44
N GLN A 412 -22.00 7.15 15.90
CA GLN A 412 -22.12 7.44 14.48
C GLN A 412 -21.54 8.84 14.25
N GLU A 413 -20.38 8.91 13.61
CA GLU A 413 -19.68 10.16 13.30
C GLU A 413 -19.74 10.40 11.79
N SER A 414 -20.07 11.63 11.42
CA SER A 414 -20.27 12.08 10.03
C SER A 414 -18.94 12.29 9.33
N VAL A 415 -18.75 11.63 8.20
CA VAL A 415 -17.56 11.77 7.35
C VAL A 415 -17.61 13.10 6.61
N GLU A 416 -16.60 13.93 6.85
CA GLU A 416 -16.31 15.18 6.17
C GLU A 416 -15.60 14.91 4.83
N GLU A 417 -15.90 15.75 3.84
CA GLU A 417 -15.52 15.62 2.43
C GLU A 417 -14.00 15.74 2.24
N LEU A 418 -13.35 14.66 1.76
CA LEU A 418 -11.90 14.54 1.60
C LEU A 418 -11.39 15.30 0.36
N ASP A 419 -10.32 16.06 0.58
CA ASP A 419 -9.65 16.94 -0.37
C ASP A 419 -9.02 16.17 -1.54
N GLU A 420 -9.34 16.55 -2.78
CA GLU A 420 -8.98 15.86 -4.02
C GLU A 420 -7.51 16.15 -4.47
N GLN A 421 -6.70 16.79 -3.61
CA GLN A 421 -5.29 17.10 -3.85
C GLN A 421 -4.31 16.24 -3.03
N ALA A 422 -4.75 15.08 -2.51
CA ALA A 422 -3.85 14.13 -1.90
C ALA A 422 -2.66 13.85 -2.83
N THR A 423 -1.44 13.99 -2.31
CA THR A 423 -0.19 13.69 -3.02
C THR A 423 -0.30 12.35 -3.74
N TYR A 424 0.34 12.23 -4.90
CA TYR A 424 0.23 11.03 -5.76
C TYR A 424 0.32 9.73 -4.95
N TYR A 425 1.19 9.68 -3.93
CA TYR A 425 1.32 8.54 -3.01
C TYR A 425 0.33 8.49 -1.84
N GLY A 426 -0.17 9.63 -1.34
CA GLY A 426 -1.26 9.66 -0.36
C GLY A 426 -2.57 9.08 -0.91
N GLY A 427 -2.81 9.17 -2.22
CA GLY A 427 -3.96 8.54 -2.89
C GLY A 427 -3.98 7.00 -2.80
N TYR A 428 -2.81 6.35 -2.86
CA TYR A 428 -2.71 4.89 -2.80
C TYR A 428 -3.11 4.35 -1.44
N GLN A 429 -2.56 4.96 -0.38
CA GLN A 429 -2.83 4.55 0.98
C GLN A 429 -4.27 4.85 1.37
N THR A 430 -4.80 6.01 1.01
CA THR A 430 -6.19 6.35 1.30
C THR A 430 -7.17 5.39 0.63
N TRP A 431 -6.91 4.96 -0.61
CA TRP A 431 -7.74 3.95 -1.27
C TRP A 431 -7.69 2.58 -0.56
N ALA A 432 -6.49 2.07 -0.27
CA ALA A 432 -6.33 0.79 0.41
C ALA A 432 -6.93 0.81 1.83
N GLN A 433 -6.72 1.89 2.59
CA GLN A 433 -7.34 2.11 3.89
C GLN A 433 -8.87 2.14 3.78
N THR A 434 -9.42 2.85 2.79
CA THR A 434 -10.86 2.92 2.54
C THR A 434 -11.43 1.54 2.24
N LYS A 435 -10.74 0.73 1.42
CA LYS A 435 -11.17 -0.63 1.08
C LYS A 435 -11.06 -1.60 2.25
N ALA A 436 -10.01 -1.50 3.07
CA ALA A 436 -9.87 -2.27 4.29
C ALA A 436 -11.00 -1.96 5.29
N LEU A 437 -11.35 -0.68 5.45
CA LEU A 437 -12.50 -0.25 6.26
C LEU A 437 -13.83 -0.75 5.68
N GLU A 438 -13.99 -0.70 4.35
CA GLU A 438 -15.17 -1.25 3.67
C GLU A 438 -15.32 -2.75 3.90
N ALA A 439 -14.24 -3.54 3.76
CA ALA A 439 -14.22 -4.97 4.01
C ALA A 439 -14.60 -5.31 5.47
N LYS A 440 -14.04 -4.58 6.44
CA LYS A 440 -14.39 -4.71 7.86
C LYS A 440 -15.88 -4.43 8.12
N SER A 441 -16.43 -3.40 7.47
CA SER A 441 -17.86 -3.07 7.59
C SER A 441 -18.78 -4.15 7.03
N ARG A 442 -18.36 -4.85 5.95
CA ARG A 442 -19.11 -5.96 5.35
C ARG A 442 -19.08 -7.22 6.21
N ALA A 443 -17.95 -7.52 6.86
CA ALA A 443 -17.82 -8.65 7.76
C ALA A 443 -18.67 -8.51 9.04
N ALA A 444 -19.00 -7.28 9.44
CA ALA A 444 -19.80 -6.99 10.62
C ALA A 444 -21.32 -7.09 10.41
N ARG A 445 -21.82 -7.19 9.16
CA ARG A 445 -23.26 -7.31 8.92
C ARG A 445 -23.70 -8.78 9.04
N PRO A 446 -24.59 -9.15 9.98
CA PRO A 446 -25.19 -10.47 9.97
C PRO A 446 -25.90 -10.67 8.62
N ARG A 447 -25.61 -11.80 7.96
CA ARG A 447 -26.37 -12.20 6.76
C ARG A 447 -27.81 -12.43 7.20
N ASP A 448 -28.71 -11.54 6.80
CA ASP A 448 -30.15 -11.78 6.87
C ASP A 448 -30.44 -13.01 6.03
N SER A 449 -30.66 -14.14 6.71
CA SER A 449 -31.10 -15.38 6.11
C SER A 449 -32.58 -15.26 5.75
N TYR A 450 -32.87 -14.83 4.53
CA TYR A 450 -34.13 -15.17 3.89
C TYR A 450 -33.93 -16.43 3.05
N MET A 451 -34.22 -17.57 3.68
CA MET A 451 -34.81 -18.75 3.04
C MET A 451 -35.99 -19.20 3.88
#